data_AF-A0AAU1WMF4-F1
#
_entry.id   AF-A0AAU1WMF4-F1
#
_cell.length_a   1.000
_cell.length_b   1.000
_cell.length_c   1.000
_cell.angle_alpha   90.00
_cell.angle_beta   90.00
_cell.angle_gamma   90.00
#
_symmetry.space_group_name_H-M   'P 1'
#
loop_
_entity.id
_entity.type
_entity.pdbx_description
1 polymer ?
#
loop_
_entity_poly.entity_id
_entity_poly.type
_entity_poly.pdbx_seq_one_letter_code
_entity_poly.pdbx_strand_id
1 'polypeptide(L)' 'METATQTLLFAAELVEENGTYALVVQDVRTGTVQTTPVPRAMVDKLPTFLSALAAKLNPNTQRRRW' A
#
# COMPACT_ATOMS: atom_id res chain seq x y z
N MET A 1 11.12 -17.54 -23.15
CA MET A 1 11.05 -16.40 -22.22
C MET A 1 9.64 -16.39 -21.66
N GLU A 2 9.46 -16.96 -20.47
CA GLU A 2 8.19 -16.90 -19.77
C GLU A 2 8.10 -15.53 -19.11
N THR A 3 7.51 -14.56 -19.79
CA THR A 3 7.00 -13.37 -19.12
C THR A 3 5.93 -13.86 -18.17
N ALA A 4 6.27 -14.04 -16.90
CA ALA A 4 5.28 -14.19 -15.84
C ALA A 4 4.44 -12.91 -15.85
N THR A 5 3.33 -12.93 -16.57
CA THR A 5 2.38 -11.81 -16.61
C THR A 5 1.88 -11.67 -15.19
N GLN A 6 2.39 -10.66 -14.48
CA GLN A 6 1.91 -10.29 -13.16
C GLN A 6 0.43 -9.94 -13.33
N THR A 7 -0.43 -10.90 -13.03
CA THR A 7 -1.87 -10.73 -13.19
C THR A 7 -2.31 -9.90 -12.00
N LEU A 8 -2.66 -8.63 -12.23
CA LEU A 8 -3.18 -7.76 -11.19
C LEU A 8 -4.52 -8.34 -10.71
N LEU A 9 -4.56 -8.83 -9.48
CA LEU A 9 -5.75 -9.44 -8.88
C LEU A 9 -6.57 -8.41 -8.12
N PHE A 10 -5.90 -7.52 -7.39
CA PHE A 10 -6.52 -6.51 -6.56
C PHE A 10 -5.84 -5.17 -6.78
N ALA A 11 -6.65 -4.12 -6.90
CA ALA A 11 -6.22 -2.72 -6.86
C ALA A 11 -6.70 -2.11 -5.54
N ALA A 12 -5.90 -1.24 -4.93
CA ALA A 12 -6.27 -0.55 -3.71
C ALA A 12 -5.90 0.93 -3.80
N GLU A 13 -6.83 1.80 -3.42
CA GLU A 13 -6.68 3.25 -3.43
C GLU A 13 -7.19 3.83 -2.12
N LEU A 14 -6.49 4.83 -1.59
CA LEU A 14 -6.92 5.59 -0.44
C LEU A 14 -7.48 6.93 -0.91
N VAL A 15 -8.79 7.13 -0.72
CA VAL A 15 -9.52 8.32 -1.17
C VAL A 15 -9.90 9.17 0.04
N GLU A 16 -9.75 10.49 -0.06
CA GLU A 16 -10.24 11.43 0.95
C GLU A 16 -11.59 12.00 0.50
N GLU A 17 -12.63 11.82 1.33
CA GLU A 17 -13.96 12.38 1.09
C GLU A 17 -14.49 13.02 2.38
N ASN A 18 -14.85 14.31 2.32
CA ASN A 18 -15.38 15.08 3.46
C ASN A 18 -14.50 15.01 4.73
N GLY A 19 -13.17 15.00 4.57
CA GLY A 19 -12.21 14.93 5.68
C GLY A 19 -12.09 13.56 6.35
N THR A 20 -12.72 12.53 5.77
CA THR A 20 -12.57 11.13 6.16
C THR A 20 -11.84 10.39 5.05
N TYR A 21 -10.90 9.52 5.40
CA TYR A 21 -10.24 8.67 4.42
C TYR A 21 -11.01 7.36 4.27
N ALA A 22 -11.05 6.82 3.06
CA ALA A 22 -11.62 5.53 2.76
C ALA A 22 -10.63 4.72 1.91
N LEU A 23 -10.33 3.50 2.36
CA LEU A 23 -9.59 2.53 1.58
C LEU A 23 -10.57 1.79 0.67
N VAL A 24 -10.44 1.99 -0.63
CA VAL A 24 -11.20 1.33 -1.67
C VAL A 24 -10.34 0.20 -2.23
N VAL A 25 -10.80 -1.03 -2.09
CA VAL A 25 -10.16 -2.22 -2.64
C VAL A 25 -11.05 -2.79 -3.73
N GLN A 26 -10.52 -2.91 -4.93
CA GLN A 26 -11.19 -3.49 -6.08
C GLN A 26 -10.57 -4.84 -6.43
N ASP A 27 -11.37 -5.89 -6.46
CA ASP A 27 -11.04 -7.12 -7.16
C ASP A 27 -11.19 -6.88 -8.67
N VAL A 28 -10.08 -6.89 -9.40
CA VAL A 28 -10.05 -6.58 -10.83
C VAL A 28 -10.68 -7.70 -11.67
N ARG A 29 -10.77 -8.92 -11.14
CA ARG A 29 -11.36 -10.08 -11.83
C ARG A 29 -12.87 -10.12 -11.69
N THR A 30 -13.38 -9.80 -10.50
CA THR A 30 -14.82 -9.90 -10.20
C THR A 30 -15.53 -8.55 -10.24
N GLY A 31 -14.77 -7.45 -10.24
CA GLY A 31 -15.31 -6.08 -10.17
C GLY A 31 -15.84 -5.71 -8.78
N THR A 32 -15.63 -6.57 -7.76
CA THR A 32 -16.09 -6.31 -6.40
C THR A 32 -15.31 -5.16 -5.80
N VAL A 33 -16.01 -4.16 -5.27
CA VAL A 33 -15.40 -3.00 -4.60
C VAL A 33 -15.76 -3.06 -3.12
N GLN A 34 -14.74 -3.05 -2.26
CA GLN A 34 -14.88 -2.95 -0.82
C GLN A 34 -14.32 -1.61 -0.35
N THR A 35 -15.13 -0.86 0.37
CA THR A 35 -14.73 0.42 0.94
C THR A 35 -14.69 0.32 2.47
N THR A 36 -13.56 0.67 3.06
CA THR A 36 -13.38 0.68 4.51
C THR A 36 -12.94 2.06 4.99
N PRO A 37 -13.65 2.69 5.95
CA PRO A 37 -13.22 3.98 6.50
C PRO A 37 -11.89 3.82 7.25
N VAL A 38 -10.98 4.75 7.01
CA VAL A 38 -9.65 4.80 7.62
C VAL A 38 -9.51 6.09 8.42
N PRO A 39 -9.17 6.02 9.72
CA PRO A 39 -8.92 7.21 10.51
C PRO A 39 -7.71 8.00 10.00
N ARG A 40 -7.84 9.33 9.91
CA ARG A 40 -6.74 10.22 9.49
C ARG A 40 -5.44 9.99 10.27
N ALA A 41 -5.54 9.80 11.59
CA ALA A 41 -4.38 9.54 12.44
C ALA A 41 -3.59 8.26 12.05
N MET A 42 -4.21 7.32 11.34
CA MET A 42 -3.54 6.13 10.79
C MET A 42 -2.89 6.45 9.44
N VAL A 43 -3.55 7.25 8.59
CA VAL A 43 -3.02 7.75 7.32
C VAL A 43 -1.78 8.62 7.55
N ASP A 44 -1.81 9.51 8.53
CA ASP A 44 -0.68 10.37 8.91
C ASP A 44 0.56 9.57 9.34
N LYS A 45 0.37 8.33 9.80
CA LYS A 45 1.47 7.43 10.19
C LYS A 45 2.03 6.63 9.02
N LEU A 46 1.38 6.61 7.85
CA LEU A 46 1.84 5.84 6.68
C LEU A 46 3.27 6.17 6.29
N PRO A 47 3.73 7.45 6.21
CA PRO A 47 5.12 7.75 5.87
C PRO A 47 6.12 7.08 6.81
N THR A 48 5.83 7.08 8.12
CA THR A 48 6.65 6.42 9.14
C THR A 48 6.65 4.90 8.99
N PHE A 49 5.47 4.30 8.80
CA PHE A 49 5.36 2.85 8.59
C PHE A 49 6.07 2.39 7.32
N LEU A 50 5.90 3.11 6.21
CA LEU A 50 6.55 2.82 4.94
C LEU A 50 8.07 2.98 5.04
N SER A 51 8.54 4.00 5.75
CA SER A 51 9.98 4.17 6.02
C SER A 51 10.56 3.00 6.83
N ALA A 52 9.86 2.58 7.88
CA ALA A 52 10.27 1.43 8.69
C ALA A 52 10.22 0.11 7.91
N LEU A 53 9.19 -0.07 7.06
CA LEU A 53 9.06 -1.23 6.19
C LEU A 53 10.20 -1.26 5.16
N ALA A 54 10.49 -0.15 4.49
CA ALA A 54 11.59 -0.04 3.53
C ALA A 54 12.95 -0.36 4.19
N ALA A 55 13.18 0.11 5.42
CA ALA A 55 14.39 -0.22 6.17
C ALA A 55 14.49 -1.71 6.51
N LYS A 56 13.37 -2.37 6.85
CA LYS A 56 13.32 -3.82 7.10
C LYS A 56 13.50 -4.66 5.83
N LEU A 57 12.93 -4.21 4.71
CA LEU A 57 13.00 -4.90 3.43
C LEU A 57 14.35 -4.71 2.70
N ASN A 58 15.10 -3.65 3.04
CA ASN A 58 16.47 -3.43 2.57
C ASN A 58 17.50 -3.60 3.70
N PRO A 59 17.81 -4.84 4.13
CA PRO A 59 18.84 -5.07 5.15
C PRO A 59 20.27 -4.71 4.70
N ASN A 60 20.49 -4.46 3.40
CA ASN A 60 21.82 -4.29 2.81
C ASN A 60 22.39 -2.85 2.85
N THR A 61 21.65 -1.84 3.32
CA THR A 61 22.16 -0.45 3.36
C THR A 61 23.02 -0.14 4.59
N GLN A 62 23.17 -1.05 5.55
CA GLN A 62 24.04 -0.85 6.72
C GLN A 62 25.46 -1.45 6.62
N ARG A 63 25.80 -2.20 5.55
CA ARG A 63 27.15 -2.77 5.36
C ARG A 63 28.01 -2.00 4.36
N ARG A 64 28.02 -0.67 4.40
CA ARG A 64 29.08 0.08 3.73
C ARG A 64 29.19 1.51 4.26
N ARG A 65 29.82 1.65 5.41
CA ARG A 65 30.54 2.88 5.77
C ARG A 65 31.49 2.56 6.95
N TRP A 66 32.77 2.56 6.58
CA TRP A 66 33.99 2.56 7.40
C TRP A 66 34.42 1.19 7.93
#